data_AF-A0A960LFZ4-F1
#
_entry.id   AF-A0A960LFZ4-F1
#
_cell.length_a   1.000
_cell.length_b   1.000
_cell.length_c   1.000
_cell.angle_alpha   90.00
_cell.angle_beta   90.00
_cell.angle_gamma   90.00
#
_symmetry.space_group_name_H-M   'P 1'
#
loop_
_entity.id
_entity.type
_entity.pdbx_description
1 polymer ?
#
loop_
_entity_poly.entity_id
_entity_poly.type
_entity_poly.pdbx_seq_one_letter_code
_entity_poly.pdbx_strand_id
1 'polypeptide(L)'
;MTYHFPKPFVHDHPPIQNVNDIIQDRLTFGQKAADRIAQMVGSWRFIIIQSCLLAAWAAVNVVAWTHHWDPYPFILMNLFLSLQAAYTAPMIMMSQNRQNARDRVEAHVDYLTNQKAEVEIRAVLDHLAAQDQALAKLIDQVSTIQKAN
;
A
#
# COMPACT_ATOMS: atom_id res chain seq x y z
N MET A 1 -6.85 -45.48 -31.29
CA MET A 1 -7.45 -44.34 -30.58
C MET A 1 -6.35 -43.37 -30.21
N THR A 2 -6.25 -42.24 -30.91
CA THR A 2 -5.26 -41.19 -30.62
C THR A 2 -5.76 -40.34 -29.45
N TYR A 3 -5.10 -40.43 -28.30
CA TYR A 3 -5.41 -39.60 -27.14
C TYR A 3 -5.06 -38.14 -27.44
N HIS A 4 -6.03 -37.25 -27.23
CA HIS A 4 -5.84 -35.82 -27.36
C HIS A 4 -5.78 -35.22 -25.95
N PHE A 5 -4.58 -34.92 -25.47
CA PHE A 5 -4.43 -34.13 -24.26
C PHE A 5 -4.78 -32.67 -24.56
N PRO A 6 -5.50 -31.98 -23.66
CA PRO A 6 -5.68 -30.53 -23.79
C PRO A 6 -4.29 -29.86 -23.79
N LYS A 7 -4.13 -28.82 -24.62
CA LYS A 7 -2.85 -28.12 -24.76
C LYS A 7 -2.40 -27.60 -23.38
N PRO A 8 -1.11 -27.70 -23.04
CA PRO A 8 -0.59 -27.15 -21.79
C PRO A 8 -0.90 -25.66 -21.71
N PHE A 9 -1.32 -25.20 -20.54
CA PHE A 9 -1.55 -23.77 -20.29
C PHE A 9 -0.20 -23.04 -20.44
N VAL A 10 -0.09 -22.21 -21.48
CA VAL A 10 1.11 -21.39 -21.70
C VAL A 10 0.89 -20.08 -20.94
N HIS A 11 1.74 -19.80 -19.96
CA HIS A 11 1.74 -18.52 -19.26
C HIS A 11 2.29 -17.44 -20.19
N ASP A 12 1.39 -16.75 -20.88
CA ASP A 12 1.70 -15.53 -21.62
C ASP A 12 1.04 -14.36 -20.89
N HIS A 13 1.84 -13.63 -20.11
CA HIS A 13 1.36 -12.44 -19.44
C HIS A 13 2.36 -11.30 -19.58
N PRO A 14 1.88 -10.05 -19.73
CA PRO A 14 2.74 -8.88 -19.67
C PRO A 14 3.52 -8.89 -18.33
N PRO A 15 4.74 -8.32 -18.32
CA PRO A 15 5.57 -8.27 -17.11
C PRO A 15 4.79 -7.64 -15.96
N ILE A 16 5.03 -8.13 -14.74
CA ILE A 16 4.40 -7.63 -13.51
C ILE A 16 4.70 -6.13 -13.41
N GLN A 17 3.70 -5.32 -13.71
CA GLN A 17 3.86 -3.87 -13.71
C GLN A 17 3.82 -3.39 -12.27
N ASN A 18 4.90 -2.78 -11.80
CA ASN A 18 4.97 -2.30 -10.43
C ASN A 18 3.98 -1.13 -10.29
N VAL A 19 3.03 -1.27 -9.36
CA VAL A 19 2.04 -0.22 -9.06
C VAL A 19 2.72 1.10 -8.68
N ASN A 20 3.91 1.04 -8.08
CA ASN A 20 4.70 2.23 -7.76
C ASN A 20 5.17 2.99 -9.00
N ASP A 21 5.47 2.32 -10.11
CA ASP A 21 5.96 2.99 -11.33
C ASP A 21 4.83 3.81 -11.96
N ILE A 22 3.61 3.26 -11.97
CA ILE A 22 2.39 3.93 -12.47
C ILE A 22 2.08 5.18 -11.65
N ILE A 23 2.34 5.14 -10.34
CA ILE A 23 2.08 6.23 -9.40
C ILE A 23 3.19 7.28 -9.42
N GLN A 24 4.46 6.87 -9.58
CA GLN A 24 5.62 7.78 -9.53
C GLN A 24 5.70 8.72 -10.74
N ASP A 25 5.32 8.26 -11.93
CA ASP A 25 5.37 9.05 -13.17
C ASP A 25 4.43 10.27 -13.18
N ARG A 26 3.48 10.34 -12.23
CA ARG A 26 2.49 11.44 -12.15
C ARG A 26 2.79 12.48 -11.06
N LEU A 27 3.87 12.34 -10.30
CA LEU A 27 4.15 13.25 -9.17
C LEU A 27 4.86 14.54 -9.60
N THR A 28 4.21 15.67 -9.41
CA THR A 28 4.82 17.00 -9.63
C THR A 28 5.84 17.34 -8.54
N PHE A 29 6.75 18.29 -8.82
CA PHE A 29 7.81 18.69 -7.88
C PHE A 29 7.24 19.21 -6.54
N GLY A 30 6.12 19.94 -6.58
CA GLY A 30 5.42 20.42 -5.40
C GLY A 30 4.82 19.29 -4.57
N GLN A 31 4.31 18.24 -5.22
CA GLN A 31 3.83 17.05 -4.52
C GLN A 31 4.97 16.34 -3.80
N LYS A 32 6.12 16.11 -4.47
CA LYS A 32 7.30 15.51 -3.85
C LYS A 32 7.81 16.28 -2.61
N ALA A 33 7.75 17.62 -2.64
CA ALA A 33 8.10 18.44 -1.48
C ALA A 33 7.09 18.26 -0.33
N ALA A 34 5.79 18.23 -0.64
CA ALA A 34 4.75 18.00 0.35
C ALA A 34 4.84 16.61 1.00
N ASP A 35 5.19 15.55 0.25
CA ASP A 35 5.42 14.20 0.81
C ASP A 35 6.54 14.24 1.86
N ARG A 36 7.66 14.90 1.56
CA ARG A 36 8.78 15.00 2.50
C ARG A 36 8.40 15.76 3.75
N ILE A 37 7.67 16.87 3.62
CA ILE A 37 7.22 17.68 4.76
C ILE A 37 6.23 16.88 5.61
N ALA A 38 5.29 16.17 5.00
CA ALA A 38 4.33 15.33 5.72
C ALA A 38 5.03 14.18 6.48
N GLN A 39 6.03 13.54 5.87
CA GLN A 39 6.85 12.50 6.51
C GLN A 39 7.68 13.06 7.68
N MET A 40 8.19 14.30 7.57
CA MET A 40 8.91 14.96 8.66
C MET A 40 7.99 15.30 9.84
N VAL A 41 6.81 15.87 9.57
CA VAL A 41 5.83 16.26 10.60
C VAL A 41 5.28 15.03 11.35
N GLY A 42 5.17 13.88 10.68
CA GLY A 42 4.74 12.62 11.29
C GLY A 42 5.82 11.85 12.08
N SER A 43 7.05 12.37 12.20
CA SER A 43 8.15 11.65 12.85
C SER A 43 8.19 11.89 14.36
N TRP A 44 8.45 10.84 15.15
CA TRP A 44 8.71 10.94 16.59
C TRP A 44 9.84 11.92 16.94
N ARG A 45 10.86 12.02 16.07
CA ARG A 45 11.97 12.96 16.26
C ARG A 45 11.53 14.42 16.15
N PHE A 46 10.57 14.72 15.28
CA PHE A 46 10.03 16.07 15.10
C PHE A 46 9.26 16.51 16.35
N ILE A 47 8.43 15.63 16.90
CA ILE A 47 7.66 15.90 18.13
C ILE A 47 8.61 16.26 19.29
N ILE A 48 9.67 15.47 19.50
CA ILE A 48 10.64 15.72 20.57
C ILE A 48 11.33 17.08 20.40
N ILE A 49 11.84 17.38 19.20
CA ILE A 49 12.52 18.65 18.92
C ILE A 49 11.57 19.84 19.12
N GLN A 50 10.33 19.74 18.62
CA GLN A 50 9.32 20.78 18.76
C GLN A 50 8.95 21.02 20.23
N SER A 51 8.78 19.95 21.02
CA SER A 51 8.50 20.05 22.47
C SER A 51 9.67 20.68 23.23
N CYS A 52 10.92 20.30 22.94
CA CYS A 52 12.09 20.91 23.55
C CYS A 52 12.22 22.40 23.20
N LEU A 53 11.94 22.77 21.94
CA LEU A 53 11.96 24.17 21.49
C LEU A 53 10.92 25.01 22.26
N LEU A 54 9.69 24.50 22.38
CA LEU A 54 8.62 25.17 23.14
C LEU A 54 8.98 25.31 24.62
N ALA A 55 9.51 24.25 25.24
CA ALA A 55 9.95 24.29 26.63
C ALA A 55 11.11 25.27 26.86
N ALA A 56 12.09 25.31 25.95
CA ALA A 56 13.20 26.26 26.01
C ALA A 56 12.71 27.71 25.83
N TRP A 57 11.77 27.95 24.90
CA TRP A 57 11.18 29.26 24.68
C TRP A 57 10.42 29.76 25.90
N ALA A 58 9.62 28.88 26.53
CA ALA A 58 8.93 29.18 27.78
C ALA A 58 9.92 29.49 28.91
N ALA A 59 11.00 28.69 29.05
CA ALA A 59 12.02 28.92 30.08
C ALA A 59 12.76 30.26 29.90
N VAL A 60 13.14 30.61 28.67
CA VAL A 60 13.78 31.90 28.36
C VAL A 60 12.84 33.07 28.67
N ASN A 61 11.56 32.99 28.31
CA ASN A 61 10.59 34.05 28.60
C ASN A 61 10.32 34.23 30.09
N VAL A 62 10.31 33.15 30.88
CA VAL A 62 10.12 33.21 32.34
C VAL A 62 11.36 33.76 33.07
N VAL A 63 12.57 33.44 32.59
CA VAL A 63 13.83 33.88 33.21
C VAL A 63 14.21 35.32 32.79
N ALA A 64 13.82 35.77 31.60
CA ALA A 64 14.05 37.13 31.11
C ALA A 64 13.11 38.16 31.76
N TRP A 65 13.29 38.40 33.07
CA TRP A 65 12.45 39.26 33.92
C TRP A 65 12.44 40.75 33.54
N THR A 66 13.41 41.23 32.74
CA THR A 66 13.63 42.67 32.49
C THR A 66 13.00 43.21 31.22
N HIS A 67 12.64 42.34 30.26
CA HIS A 67 11.98 42.72 29.01
C HIS A 67 10.90 41.69 28.69
N HIS A 68 9.78 41.76 29.41
CA HIS A 68 8.59 40.92 29.24
C HIS A 68 8.07 40.96 27.79
N TRP A 69 8.73 40.23 26.89
CA TRP A 69 8.46 40.23 25.46
C TRP A 69 7.18 39.43 25.16
N ASP A 70 6.87 38.44 26.00
CA ASP A 70 5.60 37.68 26.01
C ASP A 70 5.12 37.41 27.46
N PRO A 71 4.44 38.37 28.11
CA PRO A 71 3.88 38.20 29.46
C PRO A 71 2.83 37.07 29.51
N TYR A 72 2.64 36.45 30.67
CA TYR A 72 1.58 35.47 30.90
C TYR A 72 0.22 36.07 30.49
N PRO A 73 -0.52 35.51 29.51
CA PRO A 73 -0.64 34.08 29.17
C PRO A 73 0.02 33.62 27.85
N PHE A 74 1.21 34.15 27.49
CA PHE A 74 1.98 33.78 26.29
C PHE A 74 1.20 33.90 24.97
N ILE A 75 0.72 35.12 24.68
CA ILE A 75 -0.18 35.38 23.55
C ILE A 75 0.49 35.07 22.20
N LEU A 76 1.79 35.34 22.06
CA LEU A 76 2.52 35.12 20.82
C LEU A 76 2.73 33.63 20.56
N MET A 77 3.08 32.87 21.60
CA MET A 77 3.20 31.40 21.49
C MET A 77 1.87 30.76 21.09
N ASN A 78 0.77 31.19 21.71
CA ASN A 78 -0.56 30.67 21.38
C ASN A 78 -0.96 31.01 19.93
N LEU A 79 -0.69 32.24 19.48
CA LEU A 79 -0.92 32.63 18.09
C LEU A 79 -0.09 31.79 17.11
N PHE A 80 1.19 31.57 17.40
CA PHE A 80 2.04 30.75 16.55
C PHE A 80 1.58 29.29 16.48
N LEU A 81 1.24 28.68 17.62
CA LEU A 81 0.75 27.30 17.67
C LEU A 81 -0.58 27.12 16.94
N SER A 82 -1.51 28.07 17.07
CA SER A 82 -2.78 28.04 16.34
C SER A 82 -2.58 28.16 14.82
N LEU A 83 -1.69 29.05 14.38
CA LEU A 83 -1.31 29.15 12.97
C LEU A 83 -0.64 27.87 12.46
N GLN A 84 0.28 27.30 13.24
CA GLN A 84 0.96 26.04 12.92
C GLN A 84 -0.05 24.90 12.74
N ALA A 85 -1.02 24.76 13.65
CA ALA A 85 -2.08 23.77 13.53
C ALA A 85 -2.95 24.00 12.29
N ALA A 86 -3.33 25.26 12.01
CA ALA A 86 -4.14 25.63 10.85
C ALA A 86 -3.47 25.27 9.52
N TYR A 87 -2.14 25.43 9.41
CA TYR A 87 -1.38 25.00 8.22
C TYR A 87 -1.13 23.50 8.17
N THR A 88 -1.03 22.84 9.32
CA THR A 88 -0.76 21.41 9.40
C THR A 88 -1.96 20.58 8.94
N ALA A 89 -3.18 20.96 9.31
CA ALA A 89 -4.41 20.26 8.93
C ALA A 89 -4.59 20.03 7.41
N PRO A 90 -4.48 21.03 6.52
CA PRO A 90 -4.59 20.83 5.08
C PRO A 90 -3.40 20.05 4.51
N MET A 91 -2.18 20.21 5.04
CA MET A 91 -1.03 19.40 4.62
C MET A 91 -1.25 17.91 4.93
N ILE A 92 -1.75 17.60 6.13
CA ILE A 92 -2.12 16.23 6.50
C ILE A 92 -3.22 15.73 5.58
N MET A 93 -4.28 16.52 5.34
CA MET A 93 -5.39 16.14 4.48
C MET A 93 -4.94 15.86 3.03
N MET A 94 -4.03 16.66 2.49
CA MET A 94 -3.45 16.43 1.16
C MET A 94 -2.62 15.14 1.11
N SER A 95 -1.81 14.88 2.14
CA SER A 95 -1.05 13.63 2.26
C SER A 95 -1.97 12.42 2.38
N GLN A 96 -3.03 12.53 3.18
CA GLN A 96 -4.04 11.48 3.37
C GLN A 96 -4.80 11.20 2.08
N ASN A 97 -5.29 12.23 1.39
CA ASN A 97 -6.01 12.08 0.12
C ASN A 97 -5.15 11.38 -0.94
N ARG A 98 -3.84 11.65 -0.95
CA ARG A 98 -2.90 10.97 -1.83
C ARG A 98 -2.67 9.51 -1.42
N GLN A 99 -2.49 9.21 -0.13
CA GLN A 99 -2.36 7.83 0.35
C GLN A 99 -3.61 7.02 -0.03
N ASN A 100 -4.80 7.53 0.26
CA ASN A 100 -6.07 6.89 -0.13
C ASN A 100 -6.18 6.63 -1.64
N ALA A 101 -5.68 7.55 -2.47
CA ALA A 101 -5.66 7.36 -3.91
C ALA A 101 -4.71 6.23 -4.35
N ARG A 102 -3.54 6.09 -3.70
CA ARG A 102 -2.62 4.96 -3.93
C ARG A 102 -3.27 3.65 -3.49
N ASP A 103 -3.80 3.61 -2.28
CA ASP A 103 -4.45 2.42 -1.70
C ASP A 103 -5.60 1.93 -2.59
N ARG A 104 -6.36 2.86 -3.21
CA ARG A 104 -7.44 2.52 -4.13
C ARG A 104 -6.94 1.85 -5.41
N VAL A 105 -5.81 2.30 -5.96
CA VAL A 105 -5.20 1.71 -7.16
C VAL A 105 -4.62 0.34 -6.82
N GLU A 106 -3.93 0.23 -5.69
CA GLU A 106 -3.37 -1.03 -5.20
C GLU A 106 -4.47 -2.08 -4.98
N ALA A 107 -5.55 -1.71 -4.28
CA ALA A 107 -6.70 -2.58 -4.08
C ALA A 107 -7.36 -3.02 -5.41
N HIS A 108 -7.36 -2.16 -6.43
CA HIS A 108 -7.89 -2.52 -7.75
C HIS A 108 -6.99 -3.53 -8.48
N VAL A 109 -5.67 -3.34 -8.41
CA VAL A 109 -4.70 -4.27 -9.01
C VAL A 109 -4.73 -5.62 -8.30
N ASP A 110 -4.84 -5.63 -6.98
CA ASP A 110 -5.01 -6.85 -6.18
C ASP A 110 -6.30 -7.59 -6.56
N TYR A 111 -7.40 -6.86 -6.73
CA TYR A 111 -8.66 -7.43 -7.19
C TYR A 111 -8.53 -8.12 -8.55
N LEU A 112 -7.89 -7.47 -9.52
CA LEU A 112 -7.68 -8.05 -10.85
C LEU A 112 -6.77 -9.29 -10.80
N THR A 113 -5.71 -9.23 -9.98
CA THR A 113 -4.81 -10.36 -9.77
C THR A 113 -5.54 -11.54 -9.16
N ASN A 114 -6.41 -11.30 -8.17
CA ASN A 114 -7.19 -12.35 -7.53
C ASN A 114 -8.22 -12.98 -8.48
N GLN A 115 -8.91 -12.17 -9.30
CA GLN A 115 -9.82 -12.70 -10.32
C GLN A 115 -9.07 -13.57 -11.33
N LYS A 116 -7.86 -13.16 -11.73
CA LYS A 116 -7.04 -13.96 -12.64
C LYS A 116 -6.58 -15.26 -12.00
N ALA A 117 -6.15 -15.22 -10.74
CA ALA A 117 -5.79 -16.41 -9.97
C ALA A 117 -6.96 -17.39 -9.87
N GLU A 118 -8.20 -16.91 -9.69
CA GLU A 118 -9.40 -17.75 -9.69
C GLU A 118 -9.57 -18.52 -11.02
N VAL A 119 -9.38 -17.83 -12.16
CA VAL A 119 -9.46 -18.45 -13.49
C VAL A 119 -8.34 -19.49 -13.69
N GLU A 120 -7.12 -19.19 -13.27
CA GLU A 120 -5.98 -20.11 -13.36
C GLU A 120 -6.21 -21.35 -12.49
N ILE A 121 -6.68 -21.19 -11.25
CA ILE A 121 -7.03 -22.30 -10.36
C ILE A 121 -8.12 -23.16 -11.00
N ARG A 122 -9.15 -22.56 -11.59
CA ARG A 122 -10.23 -23.30 -12.26
C ARG A 122 -9.69 -24.13 -13.41
N ALA A 123 -8.78 -23.59 -14.22
CA ALA A 123 -8.14 -24.33 -15.30
C ALA A 123 -7.31 -25.52 -14.78
N VAL A 124 -6.61 -25.36 -13.65
CA VAL A 124 -5.88 -26.46 -13.00
C VAL A 124 -6.83 -27.54 -12.50
N LEU A 125 -7.95 -27.16 -11.86
CA LEU A 125 -8.97 -28.11 -11.38
C LEU A 125 -9.60 -28.90 -12.53
N ASP A 126 -9.92 -28.24 -13.65
CA ASP A 126 -10.46 -28.90 -14.85
C ASP A 126 -9.44 -29.90 -15.42
N HIS A 127 -8.15 -29.56 -15.42
CA HIS A 127 -7.10 -30.46 -15.88
C HIS A 127 -6.93 -31.67 -14.95
N LEU A 128 -6.97 -31.48 -13.63
CA LEU A 128 -6.93 -32.56 -12.64
C LEU A 128 -8.13 -33.51 -12.81
N ALA A 129 -9.34 -32.97 -12.97
CA ALA A 129 -10.54 -33.78 -13.20
C ALA A 129 -10.44 -34.62 -14.48
N ALA A 130 -9.84 -34.08 -15.55
CA ALA A 130 -9.58 -34.82 -16.78
C ALA A 130 -8.54 -35.94 -16.58
N GLN A 131 -7.50 -35.71 -15.77
CA GLN A 131 -6.51 -36.72 -15.42
C GLN A 131 -7.15 -37.86 -14.59
N ASP A 132 -7.99 -37.53 -13.60
CA ASP A 132 -8.71 -38.53 -12.79
C ASP A 132 -9.58 -39.44 -13.66
N GLN A 133 -10.31 -38.88 -14.63
CA GLN A 133 -11.10 -39.68 -15.57
C GLN A 133 -10.23 -40.59 -16.46
N ALA A 134 -9.06 -40.11 -16.90
CA ALA A 134 -8.13 -40.92 -17.69
C ALA A 134 -7.58 -42.08 -16.85
N LEU A 135 -7.16 -41.83 -15.61
CA LEU A 135 -6.68 -42.85 -14.68
C LEU A 135 -7.76 -43.90 -14.38
N ALA A 136 -9.01 -43.48 -14.14
CA ALA A 136 -10.12 -44.39 -13.91
C ALA A 136 -10.35 -45.36 -15.10
N LYS A 137 -10.26 -44.85 -16.34
CA LYS A 137 -10.36 -45.69 -17.55
C LYS A 137 -9.20 -46.67 -17.68
N LEU A 138 -7.98 -46.25 -17.36
CA LEU A 138 -6.81 -47.13 -17.40
C LEU A 138 -6.94 -48.26 -16.37
N ILE A 139 -7.41 -47.97 -15.15
CA ILE A 139 -7.67 -48.97 -14.12
C ILE A 139 -8.72 -50.00 -14.59
N ASP A 140 -9.80 -49.53 -15.21
CA ASP A 140 -10.84 -50.42 -15.77
C ASP A 140 -10.29 -51.33 -16.87
N GLN A 141 -9.50 -50.79 -17.80
CA GLN A 141 -8.84 -51.57 -18.86
C GLN A 141 -7.85 -52.61 -18.31
N VAL A 142 -7.04 -52.25 -17.30
CA VAL A 142 -6.13 -53.21 -16.66
C VAL A 142 -6.93 -54.33 -15.99
N SER A 143 -8.03 -54.01 -15.29
CA SER A 143 -8.87 -55.00 -14.60
C SER A 143 -9.56 -55.98 -15.57
N THR A 144 -9.98 -55.52 -16.75
CA THR A 144 -10.60 -56.37 -17.77
C THR A 144 -9.59 -57.32 -18.41
N ILE A 145 -8.38 -56.85 -18.68
CA ILE A 145 -7.26 -57.69 -19.15
C ILE A 145 -6.92 -58.75 -18.10
N GLN A 146 -6.91 -58.39 -16.81
CA GLN A 146 -6.59 -59.31 -15.72
C GLN A 146 -7.63 -60.41 -15.52
N LYS A 147 -8.90 -60.18 -15.88
CA LYS A 147 -9.99 -61.18 -15.82
C LYS A 147 -10.05 -62.11 -17.04
N ALA A 148 -9.42 -61.71 -18.14
CA ALA A 148 -9.40 -62.46 -19.39
C ALA A 148 -8.22 -63.46 -19.48
N ASN A 149 -7.36 -63.51 -18.47
CA ASN A 149 -6.22 -64.40 -18.32
C ASN A 149 -6.39 -65.25 -17.07
#